data_AF-A0A9X4KK25-F1
#
_entry.id   AF-A0A9X4KK25-F1
#
_cell.length_a   1.000
_cell.length_b   1.000
_cell.length_c   1.000
_cell.angle_alpha   90.00
_cell.angle_beta   90.00
_cell.angle_gamma   90.00
#
_symmetry.space_group_name_H-M   'P 1'
#
loop_
_entity.id
_entity.type
_entity.pdbx_description
1 polymer ?
#
loop_
_entity_poly.entity_id
_entity_poly.type
_entity_poly.pdbx_seq_one_letter_code
_entity_poly.pdbx_strand_id
1 'polypeptide(L)' 'MGKRNKRNEQLPVARAEDVEFAADRADADDLEALQRSEEADRRAQQYEGT' A
#
# COMPACT_ATOMS: atom_id res chain seq x y z
N MET A 1 31.11 -28.05 14.42
CA MET A 1 30.57 -27.67 13.10
C MET A 1 29.07 -27.93 13.10
N GLY A 2 28.26 -26.96 13.54
CA GLY A 2 26.82 -27.14 13.75
C GLY A 2 26.03 -27.04 12.43
N LYS A 3 25.28 -28.09 12.09
CA LYS A 3 24.42 -28.14 10.90
C LYS A 3 23.24 -27.18 11.10
N ARG A 4 23.16 -26.13 10.27
CA ARG A 4 22.02 -25.22 10.20
C ARG A 4 20.87 -25.93 9.49
N ASN A 5 19.85 -26.35 10.24
CA ASN A 5 18.59 -26.82 9.67
C ASN A 5 17.88 -25.64 9.00
N LYS A 6 17.99 -25.54 7.68
CA LYS A 6 17.18 -24.64 6.86
C LYS A 6 15.77 -25.22 6.74
N ARG A 7 14.94 -25.02 7.76
CA ARG A 7 13.50 -25.05 7.56
C ARG A 7 13.15 -23.76 6.82
N ASN A 8 13.26 -23.79 5.49
CA ASN A 8 12.60 -22.79 4.65
C ASN A 8 11.10 -23.06 4.82
N GLU A 9 10.52 -22.49 5.88
CA GLU A 9 9.07 -22.36 6.01
C GLU A 9 8.64 -21.55 4.79
N GLN A 10 8.01 -22.22 3.82
CA GLN A 10 7.44 -21.58 2.65
C GLN A 10 6.30 -20.71 3.18
N LEU A 11 6.63 -19.45 3.49
CA LEU A 11 5.64 -18.46 3.87
C LEU A 11 4.64 -18.35 2.70
N PRO A 12 3.33 -18.38 2.98
CA PRO A 12 2.34 -18.26 1.93
C PRO A 12 2.58 -16.95 1.18
N VAL A 13 2.87 -17.06 -0.11
CA VAL A 13 2.99 -15.90 -0.99
C VAL A 13 1.58 -15.39 -1.20
N ALA A 14 1.27 -14.23 -0.61
CA ALA A 14 0.01 -13.55 -0.87
C ALA A 14 -0.11 -13.26 -2.37
N ARG A 15 -1.29 -13.53 -2.94
CA ARG A 15 -1.56 -13.16 -4.33
C ARG A 15 -1.64 -11.65 -4.40
N ALA A 16 -0.91 -11.06 -5.35
CA ALA A 16 -1.00 -9.64 -5.65
C ALA A 16 -2.27 -9.39 -6.47
N GLU A 17 -3.40 -9.28 -5.79
CA GLU A 17 -4.68 -8.87 -6.37
C GLU A 17 -4.88 -7.37 -6.12
N ASP A 18 -5.52 -6.70 -7.07
CA ASP A 18 -5.85 -5.28 -6.93
C ASP A 18 -6.86 -5.11 -5.77
N VAL A 19 -6.58 -4.16 -4.88
CA VAL A 19 -7.41 -3.89 -3.71
C VAL A 19 -8.14 -2.56 -3.90
N GLU A 20 -9.46 -2.62 -3.92
CA GLU A 20 -10.34 -1.47 -4.05
C GLU A 20 -10.54 -0.75 -2.71
N PHE A 21 -10.77 0.57 -2.76
CA PHE A 21 -11.08 1.36 -1.57
C PHE A 21 -12.47 1.00 -1.01
N ALA A 22 -12.54 0.67 0.29
CA ALA A 22 -13.78 0.28 0.97
C ALA A 22 -14.31 1.43 1.85
N ALA A 23 -15.05 2.36 1.24
CA ALA A 23 -15.56 3.57 1.91
C ALA A 23 -16.38 3.27 3.19
N ASP A 24 -17.19 2.22 3.19
CA ASP A 24 -18.03 1.85 4.33
C ASP A 24 -17.24 1.38 5.56
N ARG A 25 -15.95 1.07 5.39
CA ARG A 25 -15.04 0.67 6.47
C ARG A 25 -13.98 1.72 6.77
N ALA A 26 -13.94 2.80 6.01
CA ALA A 26 -13.00 3.89 6.21
C ALA A 26 -13.40 4.68 7.45
N ASP A 27 -12.43 4.92 8.33
CA ASP A 27 -12.62 5.87 9.42
C ASP A 27 -12.30 7.31 8.96
N ALA A 28 -12.36 8.26 9.90
CA ALA A 28 -12.13 9.66 9.59
C ALA A 28 -10.68 9.91 9.10
N ASP A 29 -9.72 9.16 9.63
CA ASP A 29 -8.30 9.34 9.31
C ASP A 29 -8.01 8.77 7.91
N ASP A 30 -8.64 7.64 7.57
CA ASP A 30 -8.58 7.05 6.22
C ASP A 30 -9.09 8.05 5.16
N LEU A 31 -10.20 8.73 5.44
CA LEU A 31 -10.78 9.72 4.53
C LEU A 31 -9.90 10.98 4.40
N GLU A 32 -9.32 11.46 5.50
CA GLU A 32 -8.37 12.59 5.46
C GLU A 32 -7.11 12.22 4.66
N ALA A 33 -6.61 10.99 4.83
CA ALA A 33 -5.47 10.49 4.07
C ALA A 33 -5.77 10.43 2.56
N LEU A 34 -6.96 9.95 2.18
CA LEU A 34 -7.39 9.91 0.78
C LEU A 34 -7.42 11.32 0.17
N GLN A 35 -8.04 12.29 0.85
CA GLN A 35 -8.11 13.68 0.38
C GLN A 35 -6.73 14.31 0.20
N ARG A 36 -5.83 14.08 1.17
CA ARG A 36 -4.45 14.57 1.09
C ARG A 36 -3.68 13.94 -0.07
N SER A 37 -3.90 12.67 -0.35
CA SER A 37 -3.30 11.98 -1.50
C SER A 37 -3.77 12.59 -2.82
N GLU A 38 -5.08 12.77 -3.00
CA GLU A 38 -5.65 13.34 -4.22
C GLU A 38 -5.16 14.78 -4.48
N GLU A 39 -5.03 15.59 -3.42
CA GLU A 39 -4.48 16.94 -3.54
C GLU A 39 -2.99 16.92 -3.93
N ALA A 40 -2.20 16.01 -3.37
CA ALA A 40 -0.80 15.86 -3.73
C ALA A 40 -0.66 15.44 -5.20
N ASP A 41 -1.46 14.49 -5.66
CA ASP A 41 -1.46 14.03 -7.04
C ASP A 41 -1.86 15.14 -8.01
N ARG A 42 -2.88 15.93 -7.66
CA ARG A 42 -3.28 17.11 -8.45
C ARG A 42 -2.14 18.12 -8.55
N ARG A 43 -1.44 18.40 -7.44
CA ARG A 43 -0.26 19.28 -7.45
C ARG A 43 0.86 18.71 -8.32
N ALA A 44 1.12 17.40 -8.24
CA ALA A 44 2.15 16.74 -9.03
C ALA A 44 1.83 16.76 -10.53
N GLN A 45 0.57 16.56 -10.92
CA GLN A 45 0.13 16.67 -12.32
C GLN A 45 0.30 18.09 -12.87
N GLN A 46 0.08 19.12 -12.03
CA GLN A 46 0.33 20.51 -12.42
C GLN A 46 1.82 20.86 -12.43
N TYR A 47 2.64 20.07 -11.74
CA TYR A 47 4.10 20.16 -11.73
C TYR A 47 4.70 19.24 -12.80
N GLU A 48 4.24 19.33 -14.05
CA GLU A 48 5.02 18.85 -15.19
C GLU A 48 6.20 19.82 -15.35
N GLY A 49 7.38 19.39 -14.90
CA GLY A 49 8.55 20.25 -14.68
C GLY A 49 8.82 21.27 -15.77
N THR A 50 8.70 22.55 -15.40
CA THR A 50 9.31 23.69 -16.11
C THR A 50 10.73 23.91 -15.62
#